data_AF-A0A6M1ZEG8-F1
#
_entry.id   AF-A0A6M1ZEG8-F1
#
_cell.length_a   1.000
_cell.length_b   1.000
_cell.length_c   1.000
_cell.angle_alpha   90.00
_cell.angle_beta   90.00
_cell.angle_gamma   90.00
#
_symmetry.space_group_name_H-M   'P 1'
#
loop_
_entity.id
_entity.type
_entity.pdbx_description
1 polymer ?
#
loop_
_entity_poly.entity_id
_entity_poly.type
_entity_poly.pdbx_seq_one_letter_code
_entity_poly.pdbx_strand_id
1 'polypeptide(L)' 'MSRHQSYGKLGKGGKKRNVLKRFERIDVLRKLGRWKDGEDKKVTNLPKTPNI' A
#
# COMPACT_ATOMS: atom_id res chain seq x y z
N MET A 1 -34.12 7.33 -9.71
CA MET A 1 -32.90 6.94 -10.46
C MET A 1 -32.12 5.95 -9.61
N SER A 2 -32.01 4.69 -10.06
CA SER A 2 -31.24 3.66 -9.35
C SER A 2 -29.76 3.78 -9.72
N ARG A 3 -28.87 3.77 -8.73
CA ARG A 3 -27.43 3.85 -8.96
C ARG A 3 -26.95 2.53 -9.58
N HIS A 4 -26.37 2.57 -10.78
CA HIS A 4 -25.84 1.40 -11.48
C HIS A 4 -24.83 0.64 -10.61
N GLN A 5 -24.87 -0.69 -10.63
CA GLN A 5 -24.14 -1.57 -9.70
C GLN A 5 -22.61 -1.37 -9.72
N SER A 6 -22.06 -0.87 -10.83
CA SER A 6 -20.64 -0.48 -10.94
C SER A 6 -20.23 0.65 -9.99
N TYR A 7 -21.16 1.55 -9.64
CA TYR A 7 -20.94 2.65 -8.70
C TYR A 7 -21.24 2.26 -7.24
N GLY A 8 -21.71 1.03 -7.01
CA GLY A 8 -22.27 0.58 -5.73
C GLY A 8 -21.30 -0.13 -4.80
N LYS A 9 -20.14 -0.58 -5.27
CA LYS A 9 -19.11 -1.16 -4.43
C LYS A 9 -17.92 -0.21 -4.36
N LEU A 10 -17.80 0.51 -3.24
CA LEU A 10 -16.46 0.79 -2.70
C LEU A 10 -15.86 -0.60 -2.46
N GLY A 11 -15.20 -1.16 -3.47
CA GLY A 11 -14.56 -2.45 -3.39
C GLY A 11 -13.59 -2.40 -2.22
N LYS A 12 -13.98 -3.01 -1.09
CA LYS A 12 -13.05 -3.34 -0.02
C LYS A 12 -11.98 -4.16 -0.70
N GLY A 13 -10.81 -3.53 -0.90
CA GLY A 13 -9.72 -4.08 -1.67
C GLY A 13 -9.48 -5.51 -1.23
N GLY A 14 -9.58 -6.44 -2.17
CA GLY A 14 -9.40 -7.86 -1.92
C GLY A 14 -8.06 -8.12 -1.21
N LYS A 15 -8.04 -9.22 -0.46
CA LYS A 15 -7.02 -9.70 0.49
C LYS A 15 -5.56 -9.64 0.00
N LYS A 16 -5.32 -9.39 -1.29
CA LYS A 16 -4.02 -9.26 -1.92
C LYS A 16 -4.09 -8.23 -3.06
N ARG A 17 -3.37 -7.10 -2.94
CA ARG A 17 -3.28 -6.07 -3.98
C ARG A 17 -1.85 -5.95 -4.46
N ASN A 18 -1.66 -5.84 -5.78
CA ASN A 18 -0.34 -5.66 -6.39
C ASN A 18 0.27 -4.28 -6.09
N VAL A 19 -0.59 -3.27 -5.91
CA VAL A 19 -0.18 -1.89 -5.63
C VAL A 19 -0.51 -1.56 -4.19
N LEU A 20 0.53 -1.39 -3.39
CA LEU A 20 0.45 -0.94 -2.01
C LEU A 20 0.42 0.60 -1.95
N LYS A 21 -0.31 1.15 -0.98
CA LYS A 21 -0.18 2.56 -0.62
C LYS A 21 1.21 2.80 -0.02
N ARG A 22 1.71 4.03 -0.07
CA ARG A 22 3.08 4.34 0.42
C ARG A 22 3.30 3.97 1.89
N PHE A 23 2.32 4.21 2.76
CA PHE A 23 2.42 3.82 4.17
C PHE A 23 2.45 2.29 4.34
N GLU A 24 1.62 1.55 3.58
CA GLU A 24 1.64 0.08 3.58
C GLU A 24 3.01 -0.43 3.09
N ARG A 25 3.61 0.26 2.11
CA ARG A 25 4.95 -0.06 1.61
C ARG A 25 6.03 0.19 2.64
N ILE A 26 5.95 1.29 3.39
CA ILE A 26 6.86 1.58 4.52
C ILE A 26 6.73 0.51 5.59
N ASP A 27 5.51 0.08 5.93
CA ASP A 27 5.28 -0.99 6.91
C ASP A 27 5.91 -2.33 6.48
N VAL A 28 5.86 -2.65 5.19
CA VAL A 28 6.57 -3.81 4.63
C VAL A 28 8.08 -3.65 4.74
N LEU A 29 8.63 -2.47 4.40
CA LEU A 29 10.06 -2.21 4.51
C LEU A 29 10.55 -2.25 5.96
N ARG A 30 9.74 -1.77 6.93
CA ARG A 30 10.02 -1.85 8.36
C ARG A 30 10.10 -3.31 8.82
N LYS A 31 9.14 -4.15 8.42
CA LYS A 31 9.16 -5.60 8.68
C LYS A 31 10.38 -6.30 8.09
N LEU A 32 10.89 -5.80 6.95
CA LEU A 32 12.10 -6.32 6.29
C LEU A 32 13.40 -5.73 6.85
N GLY A 33 13.34 -4.83 7.84
CA GLY A 33 14.53 -4.14 8.38
C GLY A 33 15.19 -3.16 7.40
N ARG A 34 14.50 -2.80 6.32
CA ARG A 34 14.96 -1.90 5.26
C ARG A 34 14.46 -0.47 5.41
N TRP A 35 13.79 -0.19 6.53
CA TRP A 35 13.30 1.12 6.90
C TRP A 35 13.58 1.37 8.37
N LYS A 36 14.20 2.50 8.67
CA LYS A 36 14.49 2.95 10.03
C LYS A 36 13.72 4.23 10.32
N ASP A 37 12.84 4.16 11.30
CA ASP A 37 12.08 5.33 11.73
C ASP A 37 13.02 6.40 12.31
N GLY A 38 12.88 7.65 11.85
CA GLY A 38 13.70 8.80 12.27
C GLY A 38 14.93 9.07 11.39
N GLU A 39 15.56 8.03 10.84
CA GLU A 39 16.65 8.16 9.85
C GLU A 39 16.06 8.36 8.43
N ASP A 40 15.11 7.50 8.04
CA ASP A 40 14.50 7.55 6.72
C ASP A 40 13.36 8.59 6.68
N LYS A 41 13.66 9.75 6.09
CA LYS A 41 12.72 10.89 6.02
C LYS A 41 11.94 11.00 4.71
N LYS A 42 12.37 10.28 3.67
CA LYS A 42 11.79 10.38 2.33
C LYS A 42 10.77 9.27 2.09
N VAL A 43 9.51 9.66 1.92
CA VAL A 43 8.41 8.76 1.55
C VAL A 43 8.28 8.57 0.03
N THR A 44 9.17 9.18 -0.75
CA THR A 44 9.26 9.08 -2.21
C THR A 44 10.46 8.23 -2.62
N ASN A 45 10.41 7.59 -3.79
CA ASN A 45 11.46 6.69 -4.30
C ASN A 45 11.80 5.51 -3.37
N LEU A 46 10.78 4.97 -2.69
CA LEU A 46 10.94 3.83 -1.78
C LEU A 46 11.51 2.59 -2.51
N PRO A 47 12.40 1.81 -1.87
CA PRO A 47 12.89 0.54 -2.41
C PRO A 47 11.76 -0.40 -2.81
N LYS A 48 12.04 -1.24 -3.82
CA LYS A 48 11.07 -2.23 -4.28
C LYS A 48 10.78 -3.24 -3.16
N THR A 49 9.51 -3.39 -2.85
CA THR A 49 9.01 -4.45 -1.97
C THR A 49 8.86 -5.75 -2.76
N PRO A 50 9.20 -6.91 -2.17
CA PRO A 50 8.94 -8.20 -2.80
C PRO A 50 7.42 -8.37 -3.04
N ASN A 51 7.07 -9.16 -4.06
CA ASN A 51 5.67 -9.51 -4.31
C ASN A 51 5.19 -10.42 -3.18
N ILE A 52 4.45 -9.86 -2.23
CA ILE A 52 3.76 -10.61 -1.16
C ILE A 52 2.49 -11.19 -1.74
#